data_AF-A0A7F5R523-F1
#
_entry.id   AF-A0A7F5R523-F1
#
_cell.length_a   1.000
_cell.length_b   1.000
_cell.length_c   1.000
_cell.angle_alpha   90.00
_cell.angle_beta   90.00
_cell.angle_gamma   90.00
#
_symmetry.space_group_name_H-M   'P 1'
#
loop_
_entity.id
_entity.type
_entity.pdbx_description
1 polymer ?
#
loop_
_entity_poly.entity_id
_entity_poly.type
_entity_poly.pdbx_seq_one_letter_code
_entity_poly.pdbx_strand_id
1 'polypeptide(L)'
;MRRLDRSYFDDQIISTDSEAINSIRRKERQVLDPAGIQSEMHRISSMASISTDEDQLQTTSKKKTAKSSSHTTLLPIKEGETTIDLQSFKAVLEDALQNQTAIIKNVIASHTKSIQYDLKKKLDEIKNSLVVNNMSTQPCHNVTKIKQSLGVVLPLENNEEFVKLDVSLKKNPSTKESLMALYRVIAFGEKDVKGCIGKIMAATLSKNVQLMYSGTGKTVHGVGKLNFRNTNVFLCLKGTSYMLLYIIN
;
A
#
# COMPACT_ATOMS: atom_id res chain seq x y z
N MET A 1 -35.03 35.19 31.61
CA MET A 1 -35.14 35.20 30.13
C MET A 1 -35.30 33.76 29.66
N ARG A 2 -36.35 33.50 28.88
CA ARG A 2 -36.91 32.18 28.58
C ARG A 2 -36.16 31.45 27.46
N ARG A 3 -36.26 30.12 27.54
CA ARG A 3 -35.73 29.03 26.71
C ARG A 3 -35.93 29.18 25.20
N LEU A 4 -35.04 28.55 24.44
CA LEU A 4 -35.34 27.98 23.12
C LEU A 4 -34.55 26.67 22.97
N ASP A 5 -35.12 25.60 23.53
CA ASP A 5 -34.87 24.23 23.10
C ASP A 5 -35.52 24.08 21.72
N ARG A 6 -34.71 23.86 20.68
CA ARG A 6 -35.19 23.39 19.38
C ARG A 6 -34.87 21.91 19.25
N SER A 7 -35.88 21.10 19.55
CA SER A 7 -36.04 19.72 19.14
C SER A 7 -36.03 19.63 17.61
N TYR A 8 -35.05 18.93 17.05
CA TYR A 8 -35.12 18.39 15.69
C TYR A 8 -35.33 16.87 15.79
N PHE A 9 -36.55 16.50 16.15
CA PHE A 9 -37.12 15.17 15.93
C PHE A 9 -38.52 15.42 15.39
N ASP A 10 -38.70 15.14 14.11
CA ASP A 10 -39.92 14.76 13.40
C ASP A 10 -39.40 14.24 12.04
N ASP A 11 -39.24 12.94 11.92
CA ASP A 11 -40.24 12.00 11.39
C ASP A 11 -40.38 12.04 9.86
N GLN A 12 -39.93 10.95 9.26
CA GLN A 12 -40.68 10.18 8.27
C GLN A 12 -41.33 10.97 7.13
N ILE A 13 -40.52 11.37 6.15
CA ILE A 13 -41.00 11.57 4.78
C ILE A 13 -40.57 10.35 3.97
N ILE A 14 -41.43 9.32 3.96
CA ILE A 14 -41.37 8.23 3.00
C ILE A 14 -42.14 8.69 1.77
N SER A 15 -41.41 9.00 0.69
CA SER A 15 -41.99 9.33 -0.61
C SER A 15 -42.59 8.06 -1.24
N THR A 16 -43.88 8.12 -1.59
CA THR A 16 -44.70 7.02 -2.09
C THR A 16 -44.62 6.74 -3.59
N ASP A 17 -43.80 7.45 -4.36
CA ASP A 17 -43.74 7.25 -5.82
C ASP A 17 -42.37 6.77 -6.26
N SER A 18 -42.20 5.44 -6.45
CA SER A 18 -41.25 4.82 -7.41
C SER A 18 -41.42 3.29 -7.46
N GLU A 19 -42.62 2.83 -7.82
CA GLU A 19 -42.93 1.41 -8.07
C GLU A 19 -42.38 0.87 -9.42
N ALA A 20 -41.27 1.41 -9.93
CA ALA A 20 -40.69 1.06 -11.22
C ALA A 20 -39.30 0.39 -11.16
N ILE A 21 -38.74 0.12 -9.97
CA ILE A 21 -37.34 -0.34 -9.83
C ILE A 21 -37.21 -1.87 -9.66
N ASN A 22 -38.31 -2.60 -9.42
CA ASN A 22 -38.24 -4.04 -9.11
C ASN A 22 -38.30 -4.99 -10.33
N SER A 23 -38.42 -4.49 -11.57
CA SER A 23 -38.39 -5.32 -12.78
C SER A 23 -37.00 -5.46 -13.43
N ILE A 24 -35.97 -4.75 -12.95
CA ILE A 24 -34.60 -4.78 -13.52
C ILE A 24 -33.64 -5.70 -12.73
N ARG A 25 -34.08 -6.25 -11.59
CA ARG A 25 -33.21 -6.99 -10.64
C ARG A 25 -33.24 -8.52 -10.73
N ARG A 26 -33.61 -9.11 -11.88
CA ARG A 26 -33.44 -10.55 -12.15
C ARG A 26 -33.13 -10.86 -13.62
N LYS A 27 -32.18 -10.16 -14.23
CA LYS A 27 -31.36 -10.82 -15.25
C LYS A 27 -30.21 -11.47 -14.52
N GLU A 28 -30.38 -12.76 -14.21
CA GLU A 28 -29.28 -13.66 -13.86
C GLU A 28 -28.17 -13.44 -14.87
N ARG A 29 -27.12 -12.73 -14.46
CA ARG A 29 -25.83 -12.86 -15.12
C ARG A 29 -25.43 -14.30 -14.83
N GLN A 30 -25.56 -15.17 -15.82
CA GLN A 30 -24.82 -16.43 -15.86
C GLN A 30 -23.35 -16.03 -15.86
N VAL A 31 -22.79 -15.96 -14.66
CA VAL A 31 -21.37 -15.73 -14.43
C VAL A 31 -20.70 -17.05 -14.77
N LEU A 32 -20.12 -17.07 -15.97
CA LEU A 32 -19.21 -18.08 -16.52
C LEU A 32 -19.91 -19.28 -17.18
N ASP A 33 -19.83 -19.27 -18.51
CA ASP A 33 -20.03 -20.45 -19.35
C ASP A 33 -19.01 -21.54 -18.96
N PRO A 34 -19.44 -22.76 -18.58
CA PRO A 34 -18.53 -23.84 -18.21
C PRO A 34 -17.54 -24.20 -19.33
N ALA A 35 -17.88 -23.97 -20.60
CA ALA A 35 -16.93 -24.16 -21.71
C ALA A 35 -15.78 -23.14 -21.66
N GLY A 36 -16.06 -21.89 -21.26
CA GLY A 36 -15.05 -20.86 -21.06
C GLY A 36 -14.08 -21.19 -19.92
N ILE A 37 -14.58 -21.80 -18.83
CA ILE A 37 -13.73 -22.23 -17.71
C ILE A 37 -12.77 -23.34 -18.15
N GLN A 38 -13.25 -24.34 -18.90
CA GLN A 38 -12.39 -25.42 -19.40
C GLN A 38 -11.34 -24.91 -20.39
N SER A 39 -11.69 -23.93 -21.23
CA SER A 39 -10.75 -23.32 -22.18
C SER A 39 -9.59 -22.61 -21.47
N GLU A 40 -9.88 -21.83 -20.41
CA GLU A 40 -8.81 -21.17 -19.65
C GLU A 40 -8.01 -22.12 -18.78
N MET A 41 -8.63 -23.20 -18.27
CA MET A 41 -7.88 -24.23 -17.56
C MET A 41 -6.87 -24.93 -18.48
N HIS A 42 -7.24 -25.18 -19.74
CA HIS A 42 -6.33 -25.74 -20.75
C HIS A 42 -5.19 -24.79 -21.11
N ARG A 43 -5.45 -23.48 -21.18
CA ARG A 43 -4.42 -22.44 -21.42
C ARG A 43 -3.42 -22.32 -20.27
N ILE A 44 -3.88 -22.39 -19.03
CA ILE A 44 -3.00 -22.36 -17.85
C ILE A 44 -2.13 -23.63 -17.83
N SER A 45 -2.71 -24.79 -18.12
CA SER A 45 -1.97 -26.06 -18.16
C SER A 45 -0.94 -26.11 -19.28
N SER A 46 -1.18 -25.47 -20.44
CA SER A 46 -0.21 -25.42 -21.53
C SER A 46 0.96 -24.46 -21.26
N MET A 47 0.78 -23.43 -20.43
CA MET A 47 1.87 -22.56 -20.00
C MET A 47 2.79 -23.22 -18.97
N ALA A 48 2.27 -24.13 -18.14
CA ALA A 48 3.07 -24.85 -17.15
C ALA A 48 4.09 -25.83 -17.78
N SER A 49 3.81 -26.31 -18.99
CA SER A 49 4.64 -27.30 -19.68
C SER A 49 5.83 -26.72 -20.47
N ILE A 50 6.00 -25.39 -20.50
CA ILE A 50 7.08 -24.72 -21.27
C ILE A 50 8.28 -24.35 -20.39
N SER A 51 8.28 -24.70 -19.09
CA SER A 51 9.35 -24.34 -18.16
C SER A 51 9.97 -25.55 -17.46
N THR A 52 10.52 -26.47 -18.25
CA THR A 52 11.53 -27.43 -17.78
C THR A 52 12.68 -27.42 -18.77
N ASP A 53 13.45 -26.34 -18.74
CA ASP A 53 14.85 -26.28 -19.18
C ASP A 53 15.48 -25.11 -18.41
N GLU A 54 15.73 -25.34 -17.11
CA GLU A 54 16.71 -24.57 -16.36
C GLU A 54 17.80 -25.52 -15.87
N ASP A 55 18.69 -25.81 -16.80
CA ASP A 55 20.10 -26.06 -16.52
C ASP A 55 20.79 -24.70 -16.32
N GLN A 56 21.71 -24.65 -15.34
CA GLN A 56 22.66 -23.56 -15.05
C GLN A 56 22.20 -22.35 -14.21
N LEU A 57 22.00 -22.57 -12.91
CA LEU A 57 22.21 -21.52 -11.91
C LEU A 57 23.70 -21.38 -11.54
N GLN A 58 24.39 -20.48 -12.25
CA GLN A 58 25.69 -19.95 -11.83
C GLN A 58 25.49 -18.99 -10.64
N THR A 59 25.69 -19.48 -9.42
CA THR A 59 25.84 -18.64 -8.23
C THR A 59 27.21 -17.97 -8.23
N THR A 60 27.28 -16.69 -8.61
CA THR A 60 28.47 -15.84 -8.42
C THR A 60 28.56 -15.36 -6.98
N SER A 61 28.98 -16.26 -6.08
CA SER A 61 29.33 -15.90 -4.71
C SER A 61 30.71 -15.25 -4.67
N LYS A 62 30.76 -13.94 -4.43
CA LYS A 62 31.98 -13.18 -4.13
C LYS A 62 32.64 -13.73 -2.86
N LYS A 63 33.65 -14.59 -3.08
CA LYS A 63 34.58 -15.13 -2.09
C LYS A 63 35.49 -14.01 -1.56
N LYS A 64 35.15 -13.42 -0.41
CA LYS A 64 36.08 -12.60 0.38
C LYS A 64 36.98 -13.54 1.18
N THR A 65 38.18 -13.78 0.65
CA THR A 65 39.28 -14.49 1.30
C THR A 65 39.83 -13.67 2.47
N ALA A 66 39.39 -13.97 3.69
CA ALA A 66 40.13 -13.62 4.90
C ALA A 66 41.10 -14.77 5.21
N LYS A 67 42.36 -14.54 4.90
CA LYS A 67 43.50 -15.41 5.17
C LYS A 67 43.79 -15.36 6.69
N SER A 68 43.29 -16.33 7.45
CA SER A 68 43.74 -16.56 8.83
C SER A 68 44.56 -17.85 8.85
N SER A 69 45.87 -17.65 8.81
CA SER A 69 46.89 -18.68 8.95
C SER A 69 47.18 -18.85 10.44
N SER A 70 46.57 -19.86 11.05
CA SER A 70 46.93 -20.31 12.39
C SER A 70 47.70 -21.60 12.26
N HIS A 71 49.03 -21.50 12.22
CA HIS A 71 49.93 -22.63 12.42
C HIS A 71 49.75 -23.13 13.86
N THR A 72 48.97 -24.20 14.02
CA THR A 72 48.92 -24.95 15.28
C THR A 72 50.15 -25.84 15.33
N THR A 73 51.19 -25.36 16.00
CA THR A 73 52.36 -26.15 16.38
C THR A 73 51.91 -27.26 17.33
N LEU A 74 51.94 -28.51 16.84
CA LEU A 74 51.67 -29.71 17.62
C LEU A 74 52.83 -29.93 18.58
N LEU A 75 52.61 -29.61 19.86
CA LEU A 75 53.51 -29.99 20.95
C LEU A 75 53.36 -31.49 21.24
N PRO A 76 54.45 -32.17 21.68
CA PRO A 76 54.44 -33.58 21.99
C PRO A 76 53.52 -33.86 23.18
N ILE A 77 52.53 -34.72 22.95
CA ILE A 77 51.56 -35.17 23.96
C ILE A 77 52.33 -35.97 25.00
N LYS A 78 52.50 -35.41 26.19
CA LYS A 78 52.89 -36.17 27.38
C LYS A 78 51.67 -36.97 27.80
N GLU A 79 51.81 -38.29 27.85
CA GLU A 79 50.83 -39.24 28.39
C GLU A 79 50.66 -39.01 29.90
N GLY A 80 49.86 -38.01 30.24
CA GLY A 80 49.29 -37.86 31.59
C GLY A 80 47.81 -38.16 31.51
N GLU A 81 47.32 -39.03 32.39
CA GLU A 81 45.89 -39.36 32.53
C GLU A 81 45.06 -38.09 32.66
N THR A 82 44.47 -37.65 31.55
CA THR A 82 43.50 -36.57 31.52
C THR A 82 42.14 -37.19 31.79
N THR A 83 41.70 -37.12 33.04
CA THR A 83 40.30 -37.32 33.37
C THR A 83 39.51 -36.17 32.75
N ILE A 84 38.90 -36.43 31.60
CA ILE A 84 38.03 -35.46 30.93
C ILE A 84 36.84 -35.20 31.86
N ASP A 85 36.72 -33.97 32.35
CA ASP A 85 35.58 -33.55 33.16
C ASP A 85 34.31 -33.60 32.31
N LEU A 86 33.48 -34.60 32.55
CA LEU A 86 32.23 -34.85 31.84
C LEU A 86 31.27 -33.66 31.91
N GLN A 87 31.35 -32.87 32.98
CA GLN A 87 30.51 -31.69 33.18
C GLN A 87 30.89 -30.56 32.21
N SER A 88 32.20 -30.30 32.04
CA SER A 88 32.69 -29.32 31.06
C SER A 88 32.29 -29.69 29.62
N PHE A 89 32.37 -30.97 29.25
CA PHE A 89 31.97 -31.44 27.93
C PHE A 89 30.46 -31.26 27.68
N LYS A 90 29.63 -31.55 28.68
CA LYS A 90 28.18 -31.33 28.60
C LYS A 90 27.84 -29.85 28.38
N ALA A 91 28.50 -28.94 29.09
CA ALA A 91 28.28 -27.50 28.93
C ALA A 91 28.62 -27.01 27.50
N VAL A 92 29.71 -27.52 26.91
CA VAL A 92 30.10 -27.20 25.53
C VAL A 92 29.06 -27.71 24.53
N LEU A 93 28.51 -28.91 24.74
CA LEU A 93 27.46 -29.45 23.88
C LEU A 93 26.16 -28.64 23.98
N GLU A 94 25.75 -28.24 25.19
CA GLU A 94 24.56 -27.41 25.41
C GLU A 94 24.73 -26.03 24.75
N ASP A 95 25.88 -25.38 24.91
CA ASP A 95 26.17 -24.09 24.27
C ASP A 95 26.18 -24.20 22.73
N ALA A 96 26.80 -25.26 22.18
CA ALA A 96 26.79 -25.52 20.74
C ALA A 96 25.38 -25.74 20.19
N LEU A 97 24.54 -26.51 20.90
CA LEU A 97 23.13 -26.74 20.53
C LEU A 97 22.31 -25.46 20.62
N GLN A 98 22.52 -24.66 21.67
CA GLN A 98 21.82 -23.38 21.86
C GLN A 98 22.20 -22.38 20.76
N ASN A 99 23.49 -22.32 20.39
CA ASN A 99 23.98 -21.49 19.31
C ASN A 99 23.40 -21.92 17.96
N GLN A 100 23.40 -23.23 17.63
CA GLN A 100 22.76 -23.73 16.42
C GLN A 100 21.26 -23.40 16.38
N THR A 101 20.56 -23.56 17.50
CA THR A 101 19.13 -23.23 17.62
C THR A 101 18.88 -21.74 17.37
N ALA A 102 19.76 -20.87 17.88
CA ALA A 102 19.67 -19.43 17.64
C ALA A 102 19.90 -19.07 16.16
N ILE A 103 20.89 -19.69 15.51
CA ILE A 103 21.16 -19.50 14.08
C ILE A 103 19.93 -19.89 13.24
N ILE A 104 19.36 -21.07 13.49
CA ILE A 104 18.18 -21.57 12.77
C ILE A 104 16.99 -20.61 12.94
N LYS A 105 16.71 -20.17 14.18
CA LYS A 105 15.63 -19.20 14.45
C LYS A 105 15.83 -17.89 13.69
N ASN A 106 17.06 -17.38 13.65
CA ASN A 106 17.38 -16.14 12.94
C ASN A 106 17.20 -16.29 11.42
N VAL A 107 17.63 -17.42 10.84
CA VAL A 107 17.45 -17.72 9.41
C VAL A 107 15.97 -17.80 9.07
N ILE A 108 15.18 -18.54 9.85
CA ILE A 108 13.73 -18.64 9.65
C ILE A 108 13.08 -17.26 9.72
N ALA A 109 13.38 -16.46 10.75
CA ALA A 109 12.82 -15.12 10.90
C ALA A 109 13.18 -14.18 9.73
N SER A 110 14.40 -14.30 9.20
CA SER A 110 14.84 -13.55 8.02
C SER A 110 14.03 -13.95 6.77
N HIS A 111 13.89 -15.25 6.51
CA HIS A 111 13.09 -15.75 5.39
C HIS A 111 11.61 -15.37 5.50
N THR A 112 11.01 -15.46 6.69
CA THR A 112 9.62 -15.04 6.93
C THR A 112 9.43 -13.57 6.58
N LYS A 113 10.36 -12.69 6.98
CA LYS A 113 10.31 -11.25 6.63
C LYS A 113 10.43 -11.02 5.13
N SER A 114 11.32 -11.74 4.44
CA SER A 114 11.49 -11.64 2.99
C SER A 114 10.21 -12.04 2.25
N ILE A 115 9.64 -13.20 2.58
CA ILE A 115 8.39 -13.69 1.97
C ILE A 115 7.25 -12.70 2.22
N GLN A 116 7.14 -12.18 3.45
CA GLN A 116 6.10 -11.20 3.79
C GLN A 116 6.24 -9.91 2.96
N TYR A 117 7.47 -9.45 2.72
CA TYR A 117 7.72 -8.28 1.87
C TYR A 117 7.32 -8.55 0.42
N ASP A 118 7.71 -9.69 -0.14
CA ASP A 118 7.40 -10.06 -1.52
C ASP A 118 5.88 -10.22 -1.74
N LEU A 119 5.19 -10.85 -0.79
CA LEU A 119 3.73 -10.97 -0.82
C LEU A 119 3.05 -9.60 -0.77
N LYS A 120 3.51 -8.69 0.11
CA LYS A 120 2.95 -7.33 0.18
C LYS A 120 3.16 -6.58 -1.13
N LYS A 121 4.35 -6.68 -1.71
CA LYS A 121 4.67 -6.07 -3.01
C LYS A 121 3.79 -6.63 -4.13
N LYS A 122 3.63 -7.96 -4.21
CA LYS A 122 2.76 -8.62 -5.21
C LYS A 122 1.30 -8.25 -5.03
N LEU A 123 0.83 -8.14 -3.80
CA LEU A 123 -0.52 -7.71 -3.48
C LEU A 123 -0.76 -6.25 -3.91
N ASP A 124 0.22 -5.37 -3.70
CA ASP A 124 0.15 -3.98 -4.18
C ASP A 124 0.19 -3.90 -5.72
N GLU A 125 1.00 -4.74 -6.39
CA GLU A 125 0.99 -4.90 -7.86
C GLU A 125 -0.38 -5.35 -8.38
N ILE A 126 -1.00 -6.36 -7.75
CA ILE A 126 -2.34 -6.85 -8.11
C ILE A 126 -3.40 -5.79 -7.87
N LYS A 127 -3.37 -5.08 -6.73
CA LYS A 127 -4.30 -3.97 -6.46
C LYS A 127 -4.22 -2.91 -7.55
N ASN A 128 -3.00 -2.52 -7.94
CA ASN A 128 -2.80 -1.56 -9.02
C ASN A 128 -3.36 -2.09 -10.35
N SER A 129 -3.13 -3.36 -10.68
CA SER A 129 -3.67 -4.00 -11.89
C SER A 129 -5.20 -4.08 -11.88
N LEU A 130 -5.81 -4.35 -10.72
CA LEU A 130 -7.26 -4.50 -10.59
C LEU A 130 -7.98 -3.15 -10.63
N VAL A 131 -7.39 -2.11 -10.02
CA VAL A 131 -7.86 -0.72 -10.17
C VAL A 131 -7.82 -0.29 -11.63
N VAL A 132 -6.81 -0.74 -12.36
CA VAL A 132 -6.70 -0.54 -13.81
C VAL A 132 -7.82 -1.30 -14.53
N ASN A 133 -8.00 -2.59 -14.30
CA ASN A 133 -8.89 -3.41 -15.14
C ASN A 133 -10.39 -3.30 -14.81
N ASN A 134 -10.79 -3.05 -13.55
CA ASN A 134 -12.20 -3.10 -13.14
C ASN A 134 -12.96 -1.76 -13.21
N MET A 135 -12.31 -0.64 -13.55
CA MET A 135 -13.02 0.59 -13.91
C MET A 135 -13.30 0.62 -15.41
N SER A 136 -14.12 -0.33 -15.85
CA SER A 136 -14.78 -0.30 -17.15
C SER A 136 -15.72 0.90 -17.22
N THR A 137 -15.16 2.02 -17.69
CA THR A 137 -15.80 3.09 -18.47
C THR A 137 -14.82 4.22 -18.83
N GLN A 138 -13.59 4.24 -18.28
CA GLN A 138 -12.57 5.20 -18.70
C GLN A 138 -11.16 4.60 -18.61
N PRO A 139 -10.24 4.94 -19.54
CA PRO A 139 -8.88 4.41 -19.55
C PRO A 139 -8.17 4.84 -18.26
N CYS A 140 -7.98 3.88 -17.38
CA CYS A 140 -7.18 3.98 -16.17
C CYS A 140 -5.71 4.26 -16.53
N HIS A 141 -5.36 5.54 -16.58
CA HIS A 141 -3.98 5.97 -16.67
C HIS A 141 -3.17 5.33 -15.53
N ASN A 142 -2.05 4.68 -15.84
CA ASN A 142 -1.12 4.23 -14.80
C ASN A 142 -0.75 5.44 -13.90
N VAL A 143 -0.46 5.20 -12.61
CA VAL A 143 -0.15 6.30 -11.65
C VAL A 143 0.93 7.23 -12.20
N THR A 144 1.89 6.68 -12.94
CA THR A 144 2.96 7.44 -13.60
C THR A 144 2.44 8.41 -14.66
N LYS A 145 1.53 8.00 -15.55
CA LYS A 145 0.90 8.87 -16.56
C LYS A 145 0.00 9.91 -15.91
N ILE A 146 -0.70 9.56 -14.82
CA ILE A 146 -1.51 10.54 -14.07
C ILE A 146 -0.60 11.61 -13.44
N LYS A 147 0.52 11.21 -12.85
CA LYS A 147 1.51 12.17 -12.31
C LYS A 147 2.12 13.02 -13.41
N GLN A 148 2.41 12.44 -14.58
CA GLN A 148 2.88 13.18 -15.75
C GLN A 148 1.84 14.16 -16.28
N SER A 149 0.55 13.78 -16.35
CA SER A 149 -0.53 14.67 -16.83
C SER A 149 -0.80 15.83 -15.88
N LEU A 150 -0.54 15.65 -14.58
CA LEU A 150 -0.59 16.73 -13.60
C LEU A 150 0.57 17.74 -13.76
N GLY A 151 1.68 17.33 -14.39
CA GLY A 151 2.84 18.20 -14.64
C GLY A 151 3.53 18.70 -13.37
N VAL A 152 3.30 18.06 -12.22
CA VAL A 152 3.87 18.44 -10.91
C VAL A 152 4.50 17.24 -10.22
N VAL A 153 5.53 17.52 -9.42
CA VAL A 153 6.16 16.52 -8.54
C VAL A 153 5.37 16.48 -7.25
N LEU A 154 4.94 15.28 -6.84
CA LEU A 154 4.20 15.05 -5.60
C LEU A 154 5.04 14.19 -4.64
N PRO A 155 5.00 14.45 -3.32
CA PRO A 155 4.20 15.50 -2.65
C PRO A 155 4.78 16.90 -2.84
N LEU A 156 3.92 17.93 -2.85
CA LEU A 156 4.32 19.32 -3.03
C LEU A 156 5.08 19.86 -1.81
N GLU A 157 6.34 20.24 -2.02
CA GLU A 157 7.21 20.76 -0.96
C GLU A 157 7.05 22.26 -0.75
N ASN A 158 6.76 23.00 -1.83
CA ASN A 158 6.70 24.45 -1.82
C ASN A 158 5.26 24.98 -1.88
N ASN A 159 5.00 26.06 -1.14
CA ASN A 159 3.69 26.72 -1.15
C ASN A 159 3.37 27.35 -2.53
N GLU A 160 4.38 27.85 -3.22
CA GLU A 160 4.21 28.43 -4.57
C GLU A 160 3.74 27.39 -5.60
N GLU A 161 4.29 26.18 -5.54
CA GLU A 161 3.87 25.07 -6.40
C GLU A 161 2.44 24.64 -6.08
N PHE A 162 2.07 24.64 -4.80
CA PHE A 162 0.69 24.40 -4.38
C PHE A 162 -0.29 25.43 -4.95
N VAL A 163 0.04 26.72 -4.85
CA VAL A 163 -0.79 27.79 -5.42
C VAL A 163 -0.89 27.66 -6.94
N LYS A 164 0.23 27.36 -7.64
CA LYS A 164 0.24 27.11 -9.09
C LYS A 164 -0.68 25.94 -9.48
N LEU A 165 -0.60 24.83 -8.75
CA LEU A 165 -1.49 23.69 -8.96
C LEU A 165 -2.95 24.08 -8.72
N ASP A 166 -3.25 24.77 -7.62
CA ASP A 166 -4.63 25.16 -7.28
C ASP A 166 -5.27 26.06 -8.34
N VAL A 167 -4.51 27.03 -8.86
CA VAL A 167 -4.92 27.88 -9.98
C VAL A 167 -5.12 27.06 -11.26
N SER A 168 -4.25 26.10 -11.54
CA SER A 168 -4.37 25.20 -12.70
C SER A 168 -5.63 24.35 -12.62
N LEU A 169 -5.98 23.81 -11.44
CA LEU A 169 -7.20 23.02 -11.23
C LEU A 169 -8.48 23.81 -11.48
N LYS A 170 -8.47 25.12 -11.23
CA LYS A 170 -9.59 26.01 -11.55
C LYS A 170 -9.75 26.25 -13.05
N LYS A 171 -8.62 26.36 -13.78
CA LYS A 171 -8.61 26.69 -15.22
C LYS A 171 -8.81 25.45 -16.10
N ASN A 172 -8.25 24.31 -15.70
CA ASN A 172 -8.12 23.12 -16.54
C ASN A 172 -8.92 21.95 -15.94
N PRO A 173 -10.10 21.62 -16.50
CA PRO A 173 -10.91 20.51 -15.99
C PRO A 173 -10.20 19.15 -16.14
N SER A 174 -9.36 18.98 -17.17
CA SER A 174 -8.58 17.75 -17.36
C SER A 174 -7.56 17.51 -16.23
N THR A 175 -6.91 18.58 -15.74
CA THR A 175 -6.00 18.50 -14.58
C THR A 175 -6.77 18.11 -13.32
N LYS A 176 -7.97 18.66 -13.14
CA LYS A 176 -8.88 18.31 -12.04
C LYS A 176 -9.29 16.84 -12.08
N GLU A 177 -9.69 16.34 -13.24
CA GLU A 177 -10.05 14.94 -13.44
C GLU A 177 -8.85 14.01 -13.17
N SER A 178 -7.66 14.36 -13.67
CA SER A 178 -6.42 13.64 -13.39
C SER A 178 -6.11 13.57 -11.89
N LEU A 179 -6.27 14.68 -11.16
CA LEU A 179 -6.04 14.70 -9.71
C LEU A 179 -7.06 13.84 -8.96
N MET A 180 -8.34 13.92 -9.35
CA MET A 180 -9.38 13.08 -8.74
C MET A 180 -9.16 11.60 -9.03
N ALA A 181 -8.71 11.24 -10.23
CA ALA A 181 -8.32 9.87 -10.58
C ALA A 181 -7.16 9.39 -9.69
N LEU A 182 -6.12 10.23 -9.50
CA LEU A 182 -5.02 9.92 -8.59
C LEU A 182 -5.52 9.63 -7.17
N TYR A 183 -6.45 10.46 -6.66
CA TYR A 183 -7.03 10.28 -5.32
C TYR A 183 -7.79 8.98 -5.17
N ARG A 184 -8.54 8.56 -6.21
CA ARG A 184 -9.23 7.25 -6.21
C ARG A 184 -8.22 6.10 -6.10
N VAL A 185 -7.12 6.18 -6.84
CA VAL A 185 -6.06 5.15 -6.78
C VAL A 185 -5.41 5.12 -5.39
N ILE A 186 -5.07 6.28 -4.81
CA ILE A 186 -4.43 6.37 -3.48
C ILE A 186 -5.35 5.86 -2.36
N ALA A 187 -6.64 6.16 -2.45
CA ALA A 187 -7.63 5.74 -1.47
C ALA A 187 -8.09 4.28 -1.65
N PHE A 188 -7.65 3.60 -2.70
CA PHE A 188 -8.10 2.25 -2.98
C PHE A 188 -7.76 1.26 -1.85
N GLY A 189 -8.74 0.45 -1.47
CA GLY A 189 -8.62 -0.58 -0.43
C GLY A 189 -8.59 -0.04 1.01
N GLU A 190 -8.79 1.26 1.20
CA GLU A 190 -8.97 1.86 2.52
C GLU A 190 -10.44 1.76 2.96
N LYS A 191 -10.68 1.41 4.22
CA LYS A 191 -12.03 1.16 4.75
C LYS A 191 -12.62 2.36 5.48
N ASP A 192 -11.77 3.28 5.92
CA ASP A 192 -12.15 4.45 6.69
C ASP A 192 -11.88 5.73 5.89
N VAL A 193 -12.89 6.61 5.82
CA VAL A 193 -12.79 7.93 5.17
C VAL A 193 -11.65 8.75 5.77
N LYS A 194 -11.44 8.68 7.09
CA LYS A 194 -10.34 9.38 7.74
C LYS A 194 -8.98 8.86 7.27
N GLY A 195 -8.86 7.54 7.11
CA GLY A 195 -7.70 6.89 6.50
C GLY A 195 -7.44 7.35 5.06
N CYS A 196 -8.50 7.41 4.24
CA CYS A 196 -8.43 7.85 2.85
C CYS A 196 -7.89 9.28 2.76
N ILE A 197 -8.48 10.19 3.54
CA ILE A 197 -8.07 11.59 3.60
C ILE A 197 -6.61 11.70 4.05
N GLY A 198 -6.23 10.96 5.10
CA GLY A 198 -4.84 10.94 5.58
C GLY A 198 -3.83 10.54 4.52
N LYS A 199 -4.11 9.46 3.76
CA LYS A 199 -3.27 8.98 2.66
C LYS A 199 -3.20 9.99 1.51
N ILE A 200 -4.35 10.52 1.07
CA ILE A 200 -4.39 11.52 -0.01
C ILE A 200 -3.60 12.77 0.38
N MET A 201 -3.80 13.28 1.60
CA MET A 201 -3.10 14.47 2.09
C MET A 201 -1.59 14.25 2.16
N ALA A 202 -1.14 13.11 2.70
CA ALA A 202 0.28 12.77 2.78
C ALA A 202 0.94 12.59 1.40
N ALA A 203 0.19 12.06 0.42
CA ALA A 203 0.69 11.87 -0.93
C ALA A 203 0.69 13.16 -1.78
N THR A 204 -0.17 14.14 -1.45
CA THR A 204 -0.32 15.38 -2.24
C THR A 204 0.54 16.51 -1.68
N LEU A 205 0.59 16.67 -0.35
CA LEU A 205 1.19 17.82 0.31
C LEU A 205 2.25 17.39 1.31
N SER A 206 3.43 17.99 1.24
CA SER A 206 4.43 17.88 2.29
C SER A 206 3.91 18.45 3.61
N LYS A 207 4.55 18.07 4.73
CA LYS A 207 4.19 18.63 6.04
C LYS A 207 4.39 20.14 6.13
N ASN A 208 5.38 20.68 5.43
CA ASN A 208 5.64 22.12 5.39
C ASN A 208 4.45 22.88 4.80
N VAL A 209 3.94 22.43 3.65
CA VAL A 209 2.75 23.03 3.04
C VAL A 209 1.51 22.82 3.91
N GLN A 210 1.31 21.62 4.48
CA GLN A 210 0.16 21.36 5.36
C GLN A 210 0.11 22.31 6.57
N LEU A 211 1.25 22.70 7.13
CA LEU A 211 1.31 23.58 8.30
C LEU A 211 0.88 25.02 7.99
N MET A 212 1.06 25.48 6.75
CA MET A 212 0.64 26.82 6.29
C MET A 212 -0.88 26.97 6.20
N TYR A 213 -1.60 25.85 6.07
CA TYR A 213 -3.05 25.84 5.91
C TYR A 213 -3.75 25.33 7.18
N SER A 214 -5.01 25.74 7.34
CA SER A 214 -5.94 25.16 8.30
C SER A 214 -7.31 25.02 7.67
N GLY A 215 -8.18 24.18 8.23
CA GLY A 215 -9.52 23.96 7.68
C GLY A 215 -10.44 25.19 7.70
N THR A 216 -10.15 26.20 8.55
CA THR A 216 -11.00 27.39 8.75
C THR A 216 -10.24 28.72 8.67
N GLY A 217 -8.92 28.72 8.49
CA GLY A 217 -8.10 29.94 8.48
C GLY A 217 -7.76 30.50 9.86
N LYS A 218 -7.56 29.64 10.87
CA LYS A 218 -7.27 30.09 12.25
C LYS A 218 -5.87 30.70 12.36
N THR A 219 -5.77 31.76 13.15
CA THR A 219 -4.48 32.28 13.62
C THR A 219 -3.94 31.38 14.72
N VAL A 220 -2.70 30.91 14.57
CA VAL A 220 -2.00 30.06 15.55
C VAL A 220 -0.70 30.77 15.91
N HIS A 221 -0.52 31.12 17.19
CA HIS A 221 0.65 31.88 17.67
C HIS A 221 0.89 33.19 16.89
N GLY A 222 -0.17 33.95 16.60
CA GLY A 222 -0.09 35.21 15.85
C GLY A 222 0.13 35.05 14.33
N VAL A 223 0.40 33.84 13.84
CA VAL A 223 0.52 33.55 12.41
C VAL A 223 -0.82 33.09 11.86
N GLY A 224 -1.40 33.88 10.96
CA GLY A 224 -2.64 33.54 10.25
C GLY A 224 -2.40 32.37 9.29
N LYS A 225 -3.10 31.25 9.47
CA LYS A 225 -3.05 30.15 8.50
C LYS A 225 -4.03 30.39 7.36
N LEU A 226 -3.66 29.96 6.17
CA LEU A 226 -4.53 30.03 4.99
C LEU A 226 -5.69 29.03 5.11
N ASN A 227 -6.82 29.34 4.47
CA ASN A 227 -8.01 28.49 4.53
C ASN A 227 -7.96 27.40 3.45
N PHE A 228 -7.73 26.14 3.87
CA PHE A 228 -7.67 24.99 2.96
C PHE A 228 -9.02 24.70 2.29
N ARG A 229 -10.13 24.96 2.99
CA ARG A 229 -11.49 24.65 2.49
C ARG A 229 -11.84 25.41 1.21
N ASN A 230 -11.19 26.55 0.98
CA ASN A 230 -11.43 27.39 -0.19
C ASN A 230 -10.57 27.01 -1.41
N THR A 231 -9.70 26.01 -1.28
CA THR A 231 -8.82 25.56 -2.36
C THR A 231 -9.54 24.62 -3.31
N ASN A 232 -9.18 24.64 -4.59
CA ASN A 232 -9.65 23.69 -5.59
C ASN A 232 -9.14 22.27 -5.30
N VAL A 233 -7.95 22.14 -4.69
CA VAL A 233 -7.45 20.85 -4.17
C VAL A 233 -8.42 20.25 -3.17
N PHE A 234 -8.93 21.04 -2.22
CA PHE A 234 -9.94 20.58 -1.26
C PHE A 234 -11.26 20.18 -1.96
N LEU A 235 -11.69 20.91 -2.99
CA LEU A 235 -12.88 20.53 -3.76
C LEU A 235 -12.71 19.18 -4.47
N CYS A 236 -11.51 18.90 -5.00
CA CYS A 236 -11.19 17.60 -5.59
C CYS A 236 -11.23 16.49 -4.53
N LEU A 237 -10.61 16.73 -3.37
CA LEU A 237 -10.60 15.80 -2.25
C LEU A 237 -12.03 15.48 -1.80
N LYS A 238 -12.84 16.51 -1.56
CA LYS A 238 -14.25 16.40 -1.16
C LYS A 238 -15.07 15.61 -2.19
N GLY A 239 -14.89 15.91 -3.48
CA GLY A 239 -15.55 15.17 -4.56
C GLY A 239 -15.18 13.69 -4.57
N THR A 240 -13.91 13.35 -4.34
CA THR A 240 -13.47 11.95 -4.26
C THR A 240 -13.99 11.26 -2.99
N SER A 241 -14.02 11.93 -1.84
CA SER A 241 -14.52 11.34 -0.59
C SER A 241 -15.99 10.95 -0.65
N TYR A 242 -16.85 11.73 -1.32
CA TYR A 242 -18.26 11.34 -1.52
C TYR A 242 -18.41 10.11 -2.41
N MET A 243 -17.60 10.00 -3.46
CA MET A 243 -17.56 8.81 -4.31
C MET A 243 -17.13 7.56 -3.52
N LEU A 244 -16.14 7.70 -2.63
CA LEU A 244 -15.67 6.60 -1.79
C LEU A 244 -16.71 6.16 -0.76
N LEU A 245 -17.44 7.10 -0.15
CA LEU A 245 -18.55 6.79 0.75
C LEU A 245 -19.64 5.96 0.07
N TYR A 246 -19.87 6.17 -1.23
CA TYR A 246 -20.84 5.40 -2.00
C TYR A 246 -20.35 4.00 -2.37
N ILE A 247 -19.04 3.77 -2.41
CA ILE A 247 -18.45 2.45 -2.70
C ILE A 247 -18.33 1.59 -1.43
N ILE A 248 -18.15 2.24 -0.27
CA ILE A 248 -17.93 1.55 1.01
C ILE A 248 -19.25 1.09 1.66
N ASN A 249 -20.37 1.77 1.38
CA ASN A 249 -21.70 1.37 1.84
C ASN A 249 -22.44 0.54 0.78
#